data_AF-A0A371H4T2-F1
#
_entry.id   AF-A0A371H4T2-F1
#
_cell.length_a   1.000
_cell.length_b   1.000
_cell.length_c   1.000
_cell.angle_alpha   90.00
_cell.angle_beta   90.00
_cell.angle_gamma   90.00
#
_symmetry.space_group_name_H-M   'P 1'
#
loop_
_entity.id
_entity.type
_entity.pdbx_description
1 polymer ?
#
loop_
_entity_poly.entity_id
_entity_poly.type
_entity_poly.pdbx_seq_one_letter_code
_entity_poly.pdbx_strand_id
1 'polypeptide(L)'
;MDIGSRGETKEYEHILGQPLVEIPPYLYQGHHPSWNIIAKLLKVYESKMAKRRLSRNNVDGLSRSYLEGRMKHFSKSEDWVAFSNILGLVVYEIVLFPHLDNYVDIATIDAFLAY
;
A
#
# COMPACT_ATOMS: atom_id res chain seq x y z
N MET A 1 6.20 8.57 22.51
CA MET A 1 5.23 7.46 22.51
C MET A 1 5.02 7.09 21.07
N ASP A 2 5.67 6.01 20.66
CA ASP A 2 5.62 5.48 19.31
C ASP A 2 4.78 4.20 19.36
N ILE A 3 3.60 4.28 18.77
CA ILE A 3 2.59 3.21 18.74
C ILE A 3 2.52 2.56 17.36
N GLY A 4 3.36 2.99 16.39
CA GLY A 4 3.38 2.47 15.04
C GLY A 4 4.21 1.19 14.87
N SER A 5 5.35 1.07 15.55
CA SER A 5 6.33 0.03 15.20
C SER A 5 6.01 -1.39 15.71
N ARG A 6 5.08 -1.56 16.66
CA ARG A 6 4.88 -2.87 17.32
C ARG A 6 3.99 -3.85 16.54
N GLY A 7 3.24 -3.37 15.55
CA GLY A 7 2.36 -4.18 14.70
C GLY A 7 3.11 -4.80 13.52
N GLU A 8 3.85 -3.96 12.79
CA GLU A 8 4.55 -4.33 11.55
C GLU A 8 5.64 -5.39 11.78
N THR A 9 6.44 -5.25 12.84
CA THR A 9 7.51 -6.22 13.14
C THR A 9 6.95 -7.64 13.34
N LYS A 10 5.76 -7.77 13.91
CA LYS A 10 5.14 -9.09 14.14
C LYS A 10 4.72 -9.78 12.85
N GLU A 11 4.24 -9.02 11.86
CA GLU A 11 3.84 -9.59 10.58
C GLU A 11 5.05 -10.09 9.79
N TYR A 12 6.16 -9.35 9.82
CA TYR A 12 7.42 -9.79 9.23
C TYR A 12 7.98 -11.05 9.89
N GLU A 13 8.01 -11.12 11.23
CA GLU A 13 8.44 -12.32 11.95
C GLU A 13 7.52 -13.51 11.63
N HIS A 14 6.22 -13.28 11.46
CA HIS A 14 5.26 -14.31 11.07
C HIS A 14 5.54 -14.84 9.65
N ILE A 15 5.77 -13.96 8.67
CA ILE A 15 6.11 -14.34 7.29
C ILE A 15 7.43 -15.11 7.22
N LEU A 16 8.44 -14.64 7.96
CA LEU A 16 9.80 -15.21 7.91
C LEU A 16 9.98 -16.45 8.80
N GLY A 17 9.06 -16.69 9.74
CA GLY A 17 9.15 -17.81 10.69
C GLY A 17 10.32 -17.72 11.67
N GLN A 18 10.96 -16.56 11.78
CA GLN A 18 12.13 -16.33 12.63
C GLN A 18 12.15 -14.89 13.18
N PRO A 19 12.74 -14.67 14.38
CA PRO A 19 12.94 -13.33 14.92
C PRO A 19 13.86 -12.49 14.03
N LEU A 20 13.58 -11.19 13.94
CA LEU A 20 14.43 -10.26 13.19
C LEU A 20 15.59 -9.80 14.06
N VAL A 21 16.82 -10.26 13.75
CA VAL A 21 18.00 -10.07 14.64
C VAL A 21 18.95 -8.97 14.17
N GLU A 22 18.98 -8.61 12.88
CA GLU A 22 20.09 -7.76 12.35
C GLU A 22 19.67 -6.65 11.39
N ILE A 23 18.62 -6.82 10.58
CA ILE A 23 18.12 -5.78 9.67
C ILE A 23 16.68 -5.52 10.08
N PRO A 24 16.31 -4.31 10.54
CA PRO A 24 14.91 -4.01 10.72
C PRO A 24 14.22 -4.19 9.37
N PRO A 25 13.08 -4.91 9.30
CA PRO A 25 12.24 -4.90 8.12
C PRO A 25 11.82 -3.46 7.83
N TYR A 26 11.06 -3.21 6.76
CA TYR A 26 10.51 -1.88 6.54
C TYR A 26 9.88 -1.36 7.84
N LEU A 27 10.54 -0.38 8.47
CA LEU A 27 10.06 0.33 9.63
C LEU A 27 9.36 1.53 9.05
N TYR A 28 8.04 1.51 9.07
CA TYR A 28 7.28 2.68 8.69
C TYR A 28 7.74 3.90 9.51
N GLN A 29 8.46 4.82 8.87
CA GLN A 29 9.09 5.97 9.55
C GLN A 29 8.08 7.11 9.83
N GLY A 30 6.79 6.84 9.77
CA GLY A 30 5.75 7.87 9.95
C GLY A 30 5.59 8.82 8.76
N HIS A 31 6.26 8.58 7.63
CA HIS A 31 6.15 9.41 6.44
C HIS A 31 5.02 8.91 5.55
N HIS A 32 3.81 9.42 5.76
CA HIS A 32 2.70 9.09 4.87
C HIS A 32 2.93 9.73 3.48
N PRO A 33 2.95 8.97 2.38
CA PRO A 33 3.04 9.54 1.04
C PRO A 33 1.86 10.50 0.84
N SER A 34 2.16 11.68 0.31
CA SER A 34 1.11 12.65 0.03
C SER A 34 0.10 12.10 -0.97
N TRP A 35 -1.18 12.50 -0.84
CA TRP A 35 -2.23 12.07 -1.78
C TRP A 35 -1.93 12.47 -3.22
N ASN A 36 -1.11 13.50 -3.45
CA ASN A 36 -0.59 13.85 -4.77
C ASN A 36 0.25 12.73 -5.39
N ILE A 37 1.16 12.13 -4.62
CA ILE A 37 2.01 11.02 -5.08
C ILE A 37 1.15 9.80 -5.40
N ILE A 38 0.20 9.48 -4.52
CA ILE A 38 -0.75 8.37 -4.72
C ILE A 38 -1.60 8.63 -5.98
N ALA A 39 -2.07 9.86 -6.17
CA ALA A 39 -2.85 10.25 -7.35
C ALA A 39 -2.04 10.07 -8.64
N LYS A 40 -0.74 10.43 -8.64
CA LYS A 40 0.17 10.22 -9.77
C LYS A 40 0.37 8.74 -10.06
N LEU A 41 0.63 7.91 -9.05
CA LEU A 41 0.75 6.46 -9.18
C LEU A 41 -0.48 5.86 -9.87
N LEU A 42 -1.68 6.31 -9.48
CA LEU A 42 -2.94 5.83 -10.03
C LEU A 42 -3.36 6.51 -11.33
N LYS A 43 -2.60 7.51 -11.81
CA LYS A 43 -2.96 8.45 -12.89
C LYS A 43 -4.38 9.01 -12.74
N VAL A 44 -4.68 9.56 -11.57
CA VAL A 44 -5.95 10.22 -11.23
C VAL A 44 -5.65 11.64 -10.75
N TYR A 45 -6.59 12.57 -10.92
CA TYR A 45 -6.49 13.90 -10.32
C TYR A 45 -6.59 13.81 -8.80
N GLU A 46 -5.71 14.53 -8.09
CA GLU A 46 -5.69 14.57 -6.62
C GLU A 46 -7.06 14.96 -6.03
N SER A 47 -7.77 15.90 -6.66
CA SER A 47 -9.12 16.33 -6.27
C SER A 47 -10.16 15.19 -6.27
N LYS A 48 -9.91 14.09 -6.99
CA LYS A 48 -10.78 12.91 -7.00
C LYS A 48 -10.42 11.89 -5.93
N MET A 49 -9.26 12.02 -5.26
CA MET A 49 -8.78 11.06 -4.26
C MET A 49 -9.58 11.10 -2.97
N ALA A 50 -10.14 12.24 -2.58
CA ALA A 50 -10.97 12.36 -1.38
C ALA A 50 -12.15 11.36 -1.38
N LYS A 51 -12.69 11.03 -2.55
CA LYS A 51 -13.79 10.05 -2.72
C LYS A 51 -13.32 8.59 -2.76
N ARG A 52 -12.01 8.36 -2.83
CA ARG A 52 -11.38 7.03 -2.97
C ARG A 52 -10.67 6.60 -1.70
N ARG A 53 -10.23 7.57 -0.90
CA ARG A 53 -9.67 7.37 0.44
C ARG A 53 -10.67 6.63 1.31
N LEU A 54 -10.22 5.54 1.90
CA LEU A 54 -10.91 4.80 2.94
C LEU A 54 -10.11 4.93 4.23
N SER A 55 -10.82 5.20 5.32
CA SER A 55 -10.25 5.24 6.67
C SER A 55 -10.81 4.08 7.48
N ARG A 56 -9.94 3.19 7.97
CA ARG A 56 -10.28 2.08 8.86
C ARG A 56 -9.41 2.16 10.11
N ASN A 57 -10.02 2.19 11.29
CA ASN A 57 -9.29 2.29 12.57
C ASN A 57 -8.25 3.44 12.60
N ASN A 58 -8.60 4.58 11.99
CA ASN A 58 -7.74 5.76 11.80
C ASN A 58 -6.52 5.58 10.88
N VAL A 59 -6.44 4.46 10.15
CA VAL A 59 -5.47 4.25 9.08
C VAL A 59 -6.13 4.54 7.75
N ASP A 60 -5.46 5.33 6.90
CA ASP A 60 -5.92 5.65 5.55
C ASP A 60 -5.36 4.74 4.49
N GLY A 61 -6.06 4.65 3.35
CA GLY A 61 -5.71 3.74 2.28
C GLY A 61 -6.78 3.66 1.21
N LEU A 62 -6.77 2.57 0.43
CA LEU A 62 -7.58 2.36 -0.77
C LEU A 62 -8.20 0.96 -0.78
N SER A 63 -9.39 0.81 -1.33
CA SER A 63 -9.95 -0.54 -1.51
C SER A 63 -9.23 -1.29 -2.63
N ARG A 64 -9.03 -2.60 -2.43
CA ARG A 64 -8.50 -3.49 -3.48
C ARG A 64 -9.39 -3.47 -4.73
N SER A 65 -10.71 -3.45 -4.56
CA SER A 65 -11.67 -3.35 -5.66
C SER A 65 -11.51 -2.10 -6.52
N TYR A 66 -11.11 -0.97 -5.92
CA TYR A 66 -10.84 0.26 -6.66
C TYR A 66 -9.56 0.12 -7.48
N LEU A 67 -8.50 -0.44 -6.89
CA LEU A 67 -7.23 -0.71 -7.57
C LEU A 67 -7.42 -1.69 -8.74
N GLU A 68 -8.19 -2.77 -8.55
CA GLU A 68 -8.57 -3.69 -9.61
C GLU A 68 -9.35 -3.01 -10.74
N GLY A 69 -10.27 -2.10 -10.40
CA GLY A 69 -10.98 -1.28 -11.38
C GLY A 69 -10.02 -0.40 -12.21
N ARG A 70 -8.98 0.16 -11.58
CA ARG A 70 -7.92 0.91 -12.29
C ARG A 70 -7.07 0.01 -13.16
N MET A 71 -6.68 -1.19 -12.70
CA MET A 71 -5.96 -2.16 -13.53
C MET A 71 -6.76 -2.56 -14.76
N LYS A 72 -8.06 -2.87 -14.62
CA LYS A 72 -8.95 -3.17 -15.75
C LYS A 72 -9.03 -2.02 -16.74
N HIS A 73 -9.03 -0.77 -16.26
CA HIS A 73 -9.00 0.40 -17.12
C HIS A 73 -7.69 0.50 -17.91
N PHE A 74 -6.54 0.33 -17.26
CA PHE A 74 -5.24 0.42 -17.92
C PHE A 74 -4.96 -0.74 -18.88
N SER A 75 -5.45 -1.93 -18.57
CA SER A 75 -5.38 -3.06 -19.50
C SER A 75 -6.15 -2.76 -20.79
N LYS A 76 -7.32 -2.11 -20.70
CA LYS A 76 -8.09 -1.70 -21.89
C LYS A 76 -7.45 -0.56 -22.68
N SER A 77 -6.73 0.34 -22.02
CA SER A 77 -6.02 1.45 -22.66
C SER A 77 -4.58 1.12 -23.04
N GLU A 78 -4.15 -0.14 -22.86
CA GLU A 78 -2.78 -0.64 -23.10
C GLU A 78 -1.69 0.14 -22.35
N ASP A 79 -2.04 0.73 -21.20
CA ASP A 79 -1.09 1.44 -20.34
C ASP A 79 -0.42 0.46 -19.38
N TRP A 80 0.46 -0.38 -19.93
CA TRP A 80 1.09 -1.48 -19.20
C TRP A 80 1.97 -1.02 -18.04
N VAL A 81 2.57 0.17 -18.13
CA VAL A 81 3.36 0.75 -17.03
C VAL A 81 2.45 1.04 -15.84
N ALA A 82 1.32 1.74 -16.05
CA ALA A 82 0.41 2.03 -14.95
C ALA A 82 -0.29 0.77 -14.42
N PHE A 83 -0.58 -0.19 -15.30
CA PHE A 83 -1.07 -1.50 -14.91
C PHE A 83 -0.09 -2.20 -13.96
N SER A 84 1.17 -2.34 -14.36
CA SER A 84 2.20 -3.04 -13.58
C SER A 84 2.48 -2.35 -12.25
N ASN A 85 2.44 -1.01 -12.21
CA ASN A 85 2.59 -0.26 -10.96
C ASN A 85 1.49 -0.61 -9.94
N ILE A 86 0.22 -0.70 -10.40
CA ILE A 86 -0.89 -1.05 -9.50
C ILE A 86 -0.87 -2.53 -9.14
N LEU A 87 -0.52 -3.41 -10.09
CA LEU A 87 -0.34 -4.83 -9.82
C LEU A 87 0.76 -5.05 -8.76
N GLY A 88 1.90 -4.39 -8.92
CA GLY A 88 3.00 -4.42 -7.96
C GLY A 88 2.55 -4.00 -6.56
N LEU A 89 1.82 -2.90 -6.45
CA LEU A 89 1.27 -2.44 -5.17
C LEU A 89 0.34 -3.49 -4.52
N VAL A 90 -0.57 -4.10 -5.29
CA VAL A 90 -1.50 -5.12 -4.77
C VAL A 90 -0.76 -6.40 -4.36
N VAL A 91 0.24 -6.82 -5.14
CA VAL A 91 1.08 -7.98 -4.78
C VAL A 91 1.89 -7.68 -3.51
N TYR A 92 2.43 -6.47 -3.40
CA TYR A 92 3.20 -6.03 -2.23
C TYR A 92 2.35 -6.09 -0.96
N GLU A 93 1.09 -5.64 -1.03
CA GLU A 93 0.12 -5.77 0.08
C GLU A 93 -0.17 -7.22 0.45
N ILE A 94 -0.43 -8.10 -0.54
CA ILE A 94 -0.69 -9.52 -0.27
C ILE A 94 0.52 -10.20 0.40
N VAL A 95 1.74 -9.84 -0.02
CA VAL A 95 2.97 -10.44 0.52
C VAL A 95 3.30 -9.91 1.91
N LEU A 96 3.19 -8.59 2.13
CA LEU A 96 3.58 -7.97 3.40
C LEU A 96 2.51 -8.05 4.47
N PHE A 97 1.24 -7.95 4.09
CA PHE A 97 0.12 -7.81 5.02
C PHE A 97 -1.03 -8.77 4.68
N PRO A 98 -0.80 -10.10 4.73
CA PRO A 98 -1.76 -11.10 4.25
C PRO A 98 -3.08 -11.14 5.04
N HIS A 99 -3.16 -10.46 6.18
CA HIS A 99 -4.34 -10.42 7.05
C HIS A 99 -5.23 -9.18 6.86
N LEU A 100 -4.86 -8.24 5.99
CA LEU A 100 -5.67 -7.07 5.70
C LEU A 100 -6.78 -7.40 4.68
N ASP A 101 -8.02 -7.45 5.16
CA ASP A 101 -9.17 -7.77 4.30
C ASP A 101 -9.47 -6.64 3.29
N ASN A 102 -9.07 -6.87 2.04
CA ASN A 102 -9.49 -6.15 0.83
C ASN A 102 -9.13 -4.65 0.79
N TYR A 103 -8.02 -4.27 1.42
CA TYR A 103 -7.64 -2.88 1.59
C TYR A 103 -6.12 -2.72 1.62
N VAL A 104 -5.62 -1.78 0.84
CA VAL A 104 -4.21 -1.39 0.84
C VAL A 104 -4.06 -0.13 1.65
N ASP A 105 -3.36 -0.23 2.78
CA ASP A 105 -3.13 0.89 3.67
C ASP A 105 -1.99 1.80 3.18
N ILE A 106 -1.93 2.99 3.77
CA ILE A 106 -0.94 4.01 3.41
C ILE A 106 0.49 3.59 3.77
N ALA A 107 0.69 2.71 4.76
CA ALA A 107 2.00 2.18 5.13
C ALA A 107 2.53 1.22 4.03
N THR A 108 1.65 0.41 3.45
CA THR A 108 1.96 -0.43 2.30
C THR A 108 2.34 0.41 1.08
N ILE A 109 1.57 1.48 0.81
CA ILE A 109 1.85 2.36 -0.33
C ILE A 109 3.19 3.06 -0.14
N ASP A 110 3.49 3.51 1.08
CA ASP A 110 4.77 4.10 1.45
C ASP A 110 5.93 3.13 1.22
N ALA A 111 5.82 1.91 1.75
CA ALA A 111 6.80 0.85 1.59
C ALA A 111 7.04 0.48 0.11
N PHE A 112 5.97 0.44 -0.69
CA PHE A 112 6.06 0.22 -2.13
C PHE A 112 6.76 1.36 -2.88
N LEU A 113 6.60 2.61 -2.44
CA LEU A 113 7.22 3.78 -3.08
C LEU A 113 8.69 3.99 -2.68
N ALA A 114 9.16 3.33 -1.63
CA ALA A 114 10.53 3.42 -1.15
C ALA A 114 11.54 2.64 -2.02
N TYR A 115 11.07 1.77 -2.92
CA TYR A 115 11.87 0.90 -3.78
C TYR A 115 11.40 0.95 -5.25
#